data_AF-A0A094AGQ8-F1
#
_entry.id   AF-A0A094AGQ8-F1
#
_cell.length_a   1.000
_cell.length_b   1.000
_cell.length_c   1.000
_cell.angle_alpha   90.00
_cell.angle_beta   90.00
_cell.angle_gamma   90.00
#
_symmetry.space_group_name_H-M   'P 1'
#
loop_
_entity.id
_entity.type
_entity.pdbx_description
1 polymer ?
#
loop_
_entity_poly.entity_id
_entity_poly.type
_entity_poly.pdbx_seq_one_letter_code
_entity_poly.pdbx_strand_id
1 'polypeptide(L)'
;METPPRAPSPVVRMNHNGLDNYVGNYALQDYQMQLMLLEQQNKKRLLMAREESLKAFKEQDTALRTIPSVLNQLNIAHISVKGLLANLPTYSQNIEDFKSSIPRYIKTLQGYEEKLDEKEAEIKALENRYNELIQMTPEAQQLELRQVRDKAMLTMQQDREGLTRDRDNTVEKIEEKNGLIEGLEVALGRSRELMPELIEDLKKLAPKLRDVQMDNSNDSIGTIGETHGG
;
A
#
# COMPACT_ATOMS: atom_id res chain seq x y z
N MET A 1 -131.08 14.92 19.13
CA MET A 1 -130.81 15.88 20.22
C MET A 1 -129.94 15.18 21.25
N GLU A 2 -128.99 15.93 21.80
CA GLU A 2 -128.05 15.61 22.89
C GLU A 2 -126.81 14.74 22.57
N THR A 3 -125.66 15.42 22.59
CA THR A 3 -124.30 14.88 22.68
C THR A 3 -123.86 14.76 24.14
N PRO A 4 -123.17 13.68 24.56
CA PRO A 4 -122.39 13.66 25.80
C PRO A 4 -120.86 13.76 25.53
N PRO A 5 -120.04 14.09 26.54
CA PRO A 5 -118.74 14.74 26.37
C PRO A 5 -117.53 13.79 26.27
N ARG A 6 -116.43 14.35 25.73
CA ARG A 6 -115.14 13.74 25.34
C ARG A 6 -114.20 13.52 26.54
N ALA A 7 -113.59 12.34 26.63
CA ALA A 7 -112.44 12.05 27.51
C ALA A 7 -111.11 12.07 26.71
N PRO A 8 -109.98 12.55 27.27
CA PRO A 8 -108.70 12.64 26.55
C PRO A 8 -107.82 11.37 26.65
N SER A 9 -107.20 10.98 25.53
CA SER A 9 -106.21 9.89 25.43
C SER A 9 -104.81 10.31 25.91
N PRO A 10 -104.00 9.42 26.52
CA PRO A 10 -102.63 9.72 26.93
C PRO A 10 -101.63 9.50 25.78
N VAL A 11 -100.82 10.53 25.50
CA VAL A 11 -99.67 10.46 24.56
C VAL A 11 -98.45 9.94 25.33
N VAL A 12 -98.06 8.69 25.09
CA VAL A 12 -96.79 8.14 25.58
C VAL A 12 -95.67 8.62 24.65
N ARG A 13 -94.88 9.58 25.14
CA ARG A 13 -93.67 10.09 24.50
C ARG A 13 -92.48 9.23 24.94
N MET A 14 -91.87 8.47 24.02
CA MET A 14 -90.63 7.73 24.31
C MET A 14 -89.42 8.68 24.33
N ASN A 15 -88.78 8.80 25.50
CA ASN A 15 -87.55 9.56 25.72
C ASN A 15 -86.34 8.84 25.09
N HIS A 16 -85.57 9.56 24.27
CA HIS A 16 -84.32 9.11 23.63
C HIS A 16 -83.11 9.69 24.38
N ASN A 17 -82.87 9.30 25.63
CA ASN A 17 -81.77 9.88 26.44
C ASN A 17 -80.84 8.82 27.06
N GLY A 18 -80.61 7.69 26.40
CA GLY A 18 -79.82 6.57 26.94
C GLY A 18 -78.47 6.27 26.25
N LEU A 19 -78.16 6.87 25.09
CA LEU A 19 -77.03 6.44 24.26
C LEU A 19 -75.78 7.34 24.31
N ASP A 20 -75.87 8.56 24.84
CA ASP A 20 -74.78 9.54 24.76
C ASP A 20 -73.71 9.40 25.87
N ASN A 21 -73.99 8.68 26.95
CA ASN A 21 -73.06 8.55 28.09
C ASN A 21 -72.09 7.36 27.99
N TYR A 22 -72.34 6.39 27.11
CA TYR A 22 -71.42 5.26 26.91
C TYR A 22 -70.35 5.57 25.85
N VAL A 23 -70.69 6.35 24.81
CA VAL A 23 -69.78 6.67 23.69
C VAL A 23 -68.64 7.60 24.13
N GLY A 24 -68.89 8.53 25.05
CA GLY A 24 -67.86 9.45 25.57
C GLY A 24 -66.76 8.76 26.41
N ASN A 25 -67.07 7.63 27.05
CA ASN A 25 -66.10 6.86 27.84
C ASN A 25 -65.18 6.02 26.94
N TYR A 26 -65.74 5.42 25.88
CA TYR A 26 -64.94 4.69 24.88
C TYR A 26 -63.99 5.60 24.10
N ALA A 27 -64.44 6.80 23.70
CA ALA A 27 -63.59 7.77 23.01
C ALA A 27 -62.40 8.24 23.88
N LEU A 28 -62.63 8.42 25.18
CA LEU A 28 -61.57 8.78 26.12
C LEU A 28 -60.59 7.62 26.35
N GLN A 29 -61.09 6.40 26.46
CA GLN A 29 -60.26 5.19 26.62
C GLN A 29 -59.40 4.94 25.37
N ASP A 30 -59.95 5.11 24.17
CA ASP A 30 -59.22 4.98 22.91
C ASP A 30 -58.18 6.09 22.74
N TYR A 31 -58.49 7.33 23.16
CA TYR A 31 -57.53 8.43 23.15
C TYR A 31 -56.37 8.19 24.13
N GLN A 32 -56.66 7.70 25.33
CA GLN A 32 -55.63 7.31 26.30
C GLN A 32 -54.74 6.18 25.77
N MET A 33 -55.33 5.20 25.08
CA MET A 33 -54.59 4.14 24.41
C MET A 33 -53.70 4.67 23.28
N GLN A 34 -54.21 5.59 22.44
CA GLN A 34 -53.43 6.22 21.39
C GLN A 34 -52.24 7.03 21.93
N LEU A 35 -52.43 7.77 23.02
CA LEU A 35 -51.35 8.48 23.71
C LEU A 35 -50.27 7.53 24.23
N MET A 36 -50.68 6.42 24.86
CA MET A 36 -49.76 5.40 25.36
C MET A 36 -48.91 4.77 24.23
N LEU A 37 -49.54 4.46 23.09
CA LEU A 37 -48.85 3.94 21.92
C LEU A 37 -47.88 4.97 21.32
N LEU A 38 -48.27 6.24 21.28
CA LEU A 38 -47.42 7.33 20.79
C LEU A 38 -46.20 7.56 21.69
N GLU A 39 -46.37 7.53 23.01
CA GLU A 39 -45.28 7.59 23.98
C GLU A 39 -44.31 6.41 23.80
N GLN A 40 -44.84 5.20 23.60
CA GLN A 40 -44.00 4.02 23.37
C GLN A 40 -43.20 4.13 22.05
N GLN A 41 -43.81 4.65 20.99
CA GLN A 41 -43.13 4.90 19.71
C GLN A 41 -42.05 5.98 19.83
N ASN A 42 -42.35 7.10 20.51
CA ASN A 42 -41.38 8.17 20.76
C ASN A 42 -40.20 7.68 21.60
N LYS A 43 -40.47 6.88 22.63
CA LYS A 43 -39.42 6.24 23.45
C LYS A 43 -38.53 5.33 22.60
N LYS A 44 -39.10 4.56 21.68
CA LYS A 44 -38.33 3.70 20.76
C LYS A 44 -37.43 4.52 19.82
N ARG A 45 -37.96 5.60 19.21
CA ARG A 45 -37.17 6.51 18.36
C ARG A 45 -36.03 7.17 19.15
N LEU A 46 -36.32 7.64 20.35
CA LEU A 46 -35.32 8.26 21.23
C LEU A 46 -34.20 7.29 21.59
N LEU A 47 -34.53 6.02 21.89
CA LEU A 47 -33.54 4.99 22.18
C LEU A 47 -32.68 4.67 20.95
N MET A 48 -33.28 4.51 19.76
CA MET A 48 -32.51 4.29 18.53
C MET A 48 -31.59 5.47 18.22
N ALA A 49 -32.09 6.71 18.31
CA ALA A 49 -31.29 7.92 18.07
C ALA A 49 -30.13 8.05 19.07
N ARG A 50 -30.32 7.62 20.31
CA ARG A 50 -29.28 7.61 21.35
C ARG A 50 -28.25 6.50 21.13
N GLU A 51 -28.67 5.34 20.66
CA GLU A 51 -27.77 4.25 20.33
C GLU A 51 -26.92 4.59 19.10
N GLU A 52 -27.53 5.21 18.09
CA GLU A 52 -26.85 5.70 16.89
C GLU A 52 -25.85 6.82 17.22
N SER A 53 -26.22 7.78 18.08
CA SER A 53 -25.28 8.82 18.51
C SER A 53 -24.12 8.28 19.35
N LEU A 54 -24.37 7.30 20.21
CA LEU A 54 -23.31 6.63 20.98
C LEU A 54 -22.38 5.82 20.07
N LYS A 55 -22.92 5.17 19.04
CA LYS A 55 -22.13 4.45 18.04
C LYS A 55 -21.26 5.42 17.23
N ALA A 56 -21.83 6.52 16.73
CA ALA A 56 -21.10 7.56 16.02
C ALA A 56 -19.98 8.16 16.88
N PHE A 57 -20.24 8.43 18.16
CA PHE A 57 -19.24 8.94 19.10
C PHE A 57 -18.08 7.94 19.33
N LYS A 58 -18.38 6.65 19.48
CA LYS A 58 -17.34 5.60 19.62
C LYS A 58 -16.49 5.44 18.36
N GLU A 59 -17.12 5.51 17.18
CA GLU A 59 -16.40 5.47 15.90
C GLU A 59 -15.49 6.69 15.73
N GLN A 60 -15.94 7.88 16.18
CA GLN A 60 -15.15 9.10 16.18
C GLN A 60 -13.96 9.02 17.15
N ASP A 61 -14.15 8.55 18.40
CA ASP A 61 -13.06 8.37 19.37
C ASP A 61 -12.01 7.38 18.87
N THR A 62 -12.46 6.28 18.26
CA THR A 62 -11.58 5.28 17.64
C THR A 62 -10.79 5.90 16.48
N ALA A 63 -11.43 6.69 15.62
CA ALA A 63 -10.76 7.39 14.54
C ALA A 63 -9.70 8.37 15.08
N LEU A 64 -10.04 9.20 16.07
CA LEU A 64 -9.12 10.15 16.70
C LEU A 64 -7.90 9.44 17.33
N ARG A 65 -8.10 8.28 17.97
CA ARG A 65 -7.02 7.45 18.52
C ARG A 65 -6.06 6.91 17.46
N THR A 66 -6.51 6.69 16.22
CA THR A 66 -5.66 6.19 15.12
C THR A 66 -4.84 7.27 14.41
N ILE A 67 -5.24 8.55 14.52
CA ILE A 67 -4.58 9.68 13.82
C ILE A 67 -3.07 9.78 14.11
N PRO A 68 -2.59 9.69 15.37
CA PRO A 68 -1.16 9.81 15.64
C PRO A 68 -0.33 8.70 14.99
N SER A 69 -0.86 7.48 14.92
CA SER A 69 -0.20 6.34 14.28
C SER A 69 -0.11 6.54 12.77
N VAL A 70 -1.20 6.93 12.13
CA VAL A 70 -1.25 7.23 10.68
C VAL A 70 -0.31 8.40 10.34
N LEU A 71 -0.29 9.46 11.17
CA LEU A 71 0.61 10.59 10.97
C LEU A 71 2.09 10.19 11.10
N ASN A 72 2.40 9.31 12.05
CA ASN A 72 3.75 8.77 12.21
C ASN A 72 4.16 7.91 11.00
N GLN A 73 3.28 7.02 10.52
CA GLN A 73 3.52 6.23 9.30
C GLN A 73 3.73 7.14 8.08
N LEU A 74 2.94 8.20 7.93
CA LEU A 74 3.08 9.18 6.86
C LEU A 74 4.41 9.94 6.96
N ASN A 75 4.84 10.31 8.16
CA ASN A 75 6.12 11.00 8.36
C ASN A 75 7.31 10.08 8.03
N ILE A 76 7.25 8.80 8.43
CA ILE A 76 8.27 7.81 8.07
C ILE A 76 8.33 7.65 6.55
N ALA A 77 7.18 7.44 5.90
CA ALA A 77 7.10 7.34 4.45
C ALA A 77 7.63 8.60 3.75
N HIS A 78 7.29 9.78 4.25
CA HIS A 78 7.79 11.06 3.72
C HIS A 78 9.31 11.17 3.81
N ILE A 79 9.90 10.83 4.97
CA ILE A 79 11.36 10.85 5.16
C ILE A 79 12.05 9.85 4.22
N SER A 80 11.51 8.63 4.10
CA SER A 80 12.04 7.60 3.19
C SER A 80 11.97 8.06 1.73
N VAL A 81 10.84 8.59 1.27
CA VAL A 81 10.67 9.10 -0.10
C VAL A 81 11.59 10.30 -0.36
N LYS A 82 11.70 11.23 0.59
CA LYS A 82 12.59 12.39 0.47
C LYS A 82 14.06 11.97 0.36
N GLY A 83 14.48 10.97 1.14
CA GLY A 83 15.83 10.40 1.05
C GLY A 83 16.09 9.74 -0.30
N LEU A 84 15.15 8.94 -0.81
CA LEU A 84 15.26 8.33 -2.13
C LEU A 84 15.34 9.38 -3.26
N LEU A 85 14.48 10.40 -3.21
CA LEU A 85 14.47 11.50 -4.19
C LEU A 85 15.78 12.30 -4.17
N ALA A 86 16.36 12.53 -2.99
CA ALA A 86 17.63 13.25 -2.86
C ALA A 86 18.80 12.50 -3.53
N ASN A 87 18.79 11.16 -3.47
CA ASN A 87 19.83 10.31 -4.04
C ASN A 87 19.56 9.91 -5.51
N LEU A 88 18.35 10.16 -6.02
CA LEU A 88 17.94 9.78 -7.37
C LEU A 88 18.89 10.30 -8.47
N PRO A 89 19.38 11.56 -8.43
CA PRO A 89 20.34 12.05 -9.43
C PRO A 89 21.65 11.25 -9.41
N THR A 90 22.16 10.92 -8.22
CA THR A 90 23.39 10.15 -8.06
C THR A 90 23.22 8.73 -8.59
N TYR A 91 22.11 8.06 -8.27
CA TYR A 91 21.81 6.74 -8.82
C TYR A 91 21.67 6.78 -10.35
N SER A 92 20.96 7.77 -10.88
CA SER A 92 20.81 7.96 -12.33
C SER A 92 22.15 8.18 -13.01
N GLN A 93 23.04 8.99 -12.44
CA GLN A 93 24.37 9.23 -12.98
C GLN A 93 25.21 7.95 -12.96
N ASN A 94 25.21 7.21 -11.85
CA ASN A 94 25.94 5.95 -11.74
C ASN A 94 25.48 4.91 -12.77
N ILE A 95 24.17 4.83 -13.04
CA ILE A 95 23.59 3.94 -14.06
C ILE A 95 24.07 4.34 -15.46
N GLU A 96 24.01 5.64 -15.80
CA GLU A 96 24.47 6.12 -17.10
C GLU A 96 25.99 5.96 -17.29
N ASP A 97 26.78 6.20 -16.24
CA ASP A 97 28.23 5.97 -16.25
C ASP A 97 28.53 4.47 -16.45
N PHE A 98 27.80 3.59 -15.77
CA PHE A 98 27.95 2.15 -15.95
C PHE A 98 27.59 1.73 -17.38
N LYS A 99 26.42 2.15 -17.87
CA LYS A 99 25.95 1.89 -19.22
C LYS A 99 26.96 2.37 -20.27
N SER A 100 27.54 3.54 -20.08
CA SER A 100 28.61 4.09 -20.94
C SER A 100 29.90 3.27 -20.89
N SER A 101 30.17 2.58 -19.78
CA SER A 101 31.33 1.69 -19.63
C SER A 101 31.13 0.28 -20.19
N ILE A 102 29.89 -0.18 -20.40
CA ILE A 102 29.59 -1.54 -20.92
C ILE A 102 30.35 -1.86 -22.22
N PRO A 103 30.35 -0.99 -23.27
CA PRO A 103 31.07 -1.29 -24.50
C PRO A 103 32.57 -1.50 -24.30
N ARG A 104 33.17 -0.75 -23.37
CA ARG A 104 34.59 -0.88 -23.03
C ARG A 104 34.87 -2.19 -22.30
N TYR A 105 34.00 -2.61 -21.39
CA TYR A 105 34.12 -3.90 -20.71
C TYR A 105 33.99 -5.06 -21.69
N ILE A 106 32.97 -5.04 -22.56
CA ILE A 106 32.79 -6.06 -23.60
C ILE A 106 34.06 -6.19 -24.46
N LYS A 107 34.57 -5.06 -24.98
CA LYS A 107 35.78 -5.07 -25.81
C LYS A 107 37.00 -5.63 -25.06
N THR A 108 37.14 -5.28 -23.79
CA THR A 108 38.23 -5.77 -22.94
C THR A 108 38.13 -7.29 -22.74
N LEU A 109 36.94 -7.80 -22.43
CA LEU A 109 36.69 -9.23 -22.21
C LEU A 109 36.89 -10.04 -23.50
N GLN A 110 36.39 -9.56 -24.64
CA GLN A 110 36.65 -10.17 -25.94
C GLN A 110 38.15 -10.26 -26.23
N GLY A 111 38.91 -9.20 -25.93
CA GLY A 111 40.37 -9.22 -26.08
C GLY A 111 41.08 -10.20 -25.13
N TYR A 112 40.51 -10.51 -23.96
CA TYR A 112 41.01 -11.58 -23.09
C TYR A 112 40.68 -12.96 -23.64
N GLU A 113 39.46 -13.17 -24.16
CA GLU A 113 39.05 -14.42 -24.80
C GLU A 113 39.93 -14.76 -25.99
N GLU A 114 40.17 -13.81 -26.91
CA GLU A 114 41.05 -14.00 -28.07
C GLU A 114 42.47 -14.43 -27.66
N LYS A 115 43.04 -13.77 -26.64
CA LYS A 115 44.37 -14.08 -26.14
C LYS A 115 44.43 -15.43 -25.41
N LEU A 116 43.36 -15.81 -24.71
CA LEU A 116 43.27 -17.12 -24.06
C LEU A 116 43.19 -18.23 -25.10
N ASP A 117 42.41 -18.04 -26.16
CA ASP A 117 42.31 -18.99 -27.28
C ASP A 117 43.65 -19.14 -28.01
N GLU A 118 44.36 -18.04 -28.26
CA GLU A 118 45.70 -18.06 -28.83
C GLU A 118 46.68 -18.83 -27.93
N LYS A 119 46.67 -18.55 -26.62
CA LYS A 119 47.53 -19.27 -25.66
C LYS A 119 47.21 -20.75 -25.55
N GLU A 120 45.94 -21.12 -25.58
CA GLU A 120 45.52 -22.52 -25.57
C GLU A 120 46.00 -23.26 -26.84
N ALA A 121 45.94 -22.59 -27.99
CA ALA A 121 46.49 -23.12 -29.24
C ALA A 121 48.02 -23.27 -29.20
N GLU A 122 48.75 -22.27 -28.66
CA GLU A 122 50.19 -22.33 -28.46
C GLU A 122 50.61 -23.49 -27.55
N ILE A 123 49.90 -23.68 -26.42
CA ILE A 123 50.14 -24.76 -25.47
C ILE A 123 49.97 -26.12 -26.16
N LYS A 124 48.87 -26.32 -26.90
CA LYS A 124 48.66 -27.55 -27.67
C LYS A 124 49.74 -27.79 -28.73
N ALA A 125 50.12 -26.75 -29.46
CA ALA A 125 51.17 -26.86 -30.48
C ALA A 125 52.53 -27.23 -29.87
N LEU A 126 52.86 -26.64 -28.71
CA LEU A 126 54.07 -26.94 -27.98
C LEU A 126 54.06 -28.37 -27.43
N GLU A 127 52.94 -28.81 -26.86
CA GLU A 127 52.76 -30.17 -26.36
C GLU A 127 52.95 -31.20 -27.48
N ASN A 128 52.34 -30.98 -28.64
CA ASN A 128 52.49 -31.83 -29.82
C ASN A 128 53.97 -31.91 -30.26
N ARG A 129 54.67 -30.78 -30.34
CA ARG A 129 56.10 -30.74 -30.69
C ARG A 129 56.97 -31.53 -29.72
N TYR A 130 56.73 -31.39 -28.41
CA TYR A 130 57.47 -32.17 -27.42
C TYR A 130 57.17 -33.66 -27.51
N ASN A 131 55.92 -34.04 -27.77
CA ASN A 131 55.54 -35.44 -27.95
C ASN A 131 56.23 -36.07 -29.17
N GLU A 132 56.33 -35.34 -30.29
CA GLU A 132 57.09 -35.77 -31.47
C GLU A 132 58.58 -35.92 -31.17
N LEU A 133 59.19 -34.93 -30.52
CA LEU A 133 60.61 -34.97 -30.13
C LEU A 133 60.91 -36.15 -29.20
N ILE A 134 60.06 -36.42 -28.21
CA ILE A 134 60.23 -37.54 -27.28
C ILE A 134 60.22 -38.87 -28.04
N GLN A 135 59.35 -39.04 -29.03
CA GLN A 135 59.32 -40.26 -29.84
C GLN A 135 60.60 -40.49 -30.66
N MET A 136 61.28 -39.41 -31.08
CA MET A 136 62.53 -39.49 -31.86
C MET A 136 63.79 -39.53 -30.98
N THR A 137 63.67 -39.34 -29.67
CA THR A 137 64.79 -39.24 -28.73
C THR A 137 65.10 -40.62 -28.12
N PRO A 138 66.38 -41.04 -28.02
CA PRO A 138 66.76 -42.30 -27.35
C PRO A 138 66.29 -42.35 -25.89
N GLU A 139 65.90 -43.53 -25.37
CA GLU A 139 65.32 -43.64 -24.01
C GLU A 139 66.17 -43.01 -22.90
N ALA A 140 67.50 -43.11 -23.01
CA ALA A 140 68.44 -42.54 -22.04
C ALA A 140 68.31 -41.00 -21.89
N GLN A 141 67.83 -40.29 -22.92
CA GLN A 141 67.67 -38.84 -22.93
C GLN A 141 66.21 -38.38 -22.81
N GLN A 142 65.24 -39.30 -22.92
CA GLN A 142 63.82 -38.97 -22.84
C GLN A 142 63.42 -38.40 -21.48
N LEU A 143 64.07 -38.80 -20.39
CA LEU A 143 63.76 -38.32 -19.05
C LEU A 143 64.02 -36.80 -18.93
N GLU A 144 65.20 -36.35 -19.38
CA GLU A 144 65.55 -34.92 -19.37
C GLU A 144 64.61 -34.11 -20.27
N LEU A 145 64.29 -34.64 -21.46
CA LEU A 145 63.37 -33.98 -22.37
C LEU A 145 61.94 -33.86 -21.81
N ARG A 146 61.46 -34.88 -21.08
CA ARG A 146 60.18 -34.81 -20.35
C ARG A 146 60.19 -33.75 -19.26
N GLN A 147 61.28 -33.62 -18.50
CA GLN A 147 61.40 -32.58 -17.49
C GLN A 147 61.40 -31.17 -18.11
N VAL A 148 62.08 -30.99 -19.25
CA VAL A 148 62.06 -29.72 -20.00
C VAL A 148 60.66 -29.39 -20.51
N ARG A 149 59.96 -30.39 -21.08
CA ARG A 149 58.54 -30.25 -21.48
C ARG A 149 57.68 -29.83 -20.31
N ASP A 150 57.72 -30.56 -19.21
CA ASP A 150 56.85 -30.31 -18.06
C ASP A 150 57.09 -28.92 -17.46
N LYS A 151 58.36 -28.48 -17.41
CA LYS A 151 58.71 -27.11 -17.00
C LYS A 151 58.16 -26.05 -17.97
N ALA A 152 58.30 -26.26 -19.28
CA ALA A 152 57.79 -25.33 -20.29
C ALA A 152 56.26 -25.25 -20.27
N MET A 153 55.58 -26.39 -20.15
CA MET A 153 54.12 -26.47 -20.02
C MET A 153 53.65 -25.78 -18.75
N LEU A 154 54.35 -25.96 -17.62
CA LEU A 154 54.03 -25.26 -16.37
C LEU A 154 54.14 -23.73 -16.54
N THR A 155 55.20 -23.23 -17.16
CA THR A 155 55.36 -21.79 -17.39
C THR A 155 54.24 -21.23 -18.28
N MET A 156 53.91 -21.92 -19.39
CA MET A 156 52.81 -21.49 -20.27
C MET A 156 51.46 -21.51 -19.56
N GLN A 157 51.23 -22.53 -18.70
CA GLN A 157 50.01 -22.63 -17.91
C GLN A 157 49.91 -21.48 -16.90
N GLN A 158 51.01 -21.10 -16.26
CA GLN A 158 51.06 -19.95 -15.35
C GLN A 158 50.75 -18.64 -16.06
N ASP A 159 51.27 -18.44 -17.27
CA ASP A 159 50.97 -17.25 -18.08
C ASP A 159 49.46 -17.20 -18.44
N ARG A 160 48.88 -18.34 -18.82
CA ARG A 160 47.44 -18.47 -19.11
C ARG A 160 46.58 -18.19 -17.87
N GLU A 161 46.99 -18.69 -16.71
CA GLU A 161 46.33 -18.42 -15.43
C GLU A 161 46.41 -16.94 -15.04
N GLY A 162 47.53 -16.27 -15.31
CA GLY A 162 47.66 -14.82 -15.14
C GLY A 162 46.63 -14.05 -15.95
N LEU A 163 46.48 -14.41 -17.22
CA LEU A 163 45.49 -13.80 -18.12
C LEU A 163 44.04 -14.08 -17.68
N THR A 164 43.78 -15.30 -17.22
CA THR A 164 42.48 -15.71 -16.66
C THR A 164 42.14 -14.87 -15.44
N ARG A 165 43.10 -14.67 -14.52
CA ARG A 165 42.91 -13.83 -13.34
C ARG A 165 42.59 -12.38 -13.70
N ASP A 166 43.26 -11.81 -14.69
CA ASP A 166 43.01 -10.43 -15.13
C ASP A 166 41.61 -10.26 -15.75
N ARG A 167 41.16 -11.26 -16.51
CA ARG A 167 39.78 -11.33 -17.02
C ARG A 167 38.79 -11.41 -15.87
N ASP A 168 39.01 -12.29 -14.90
CA ASP A 168 38.10 -12.51 -13.78
C ASP A 168 38.00 -11.25 -12.88
N ASN A 169 39.12 -10.54 -12.66
CA ASN A 169 39.12 -9.23 -11.99
C ASN A 169 38.26 -8.18 -12.74
N THR A 170 38.17 -8.29 -14.06
CA THR A 170 37.32 -7.40 -14.88
C THR A 170 35.85 -7.79 -14.72
N VAL A 171 35.55 -9.08 -14.68
CA VAL A 171 34.20 -9.61 -14.44
C VAL A 171 33.70 -9.21 -13.04
N GLU A 172 34.52 -9.35 -12.01
CA GLU A 172 34.17 -8.98 -10.62
C GLU A 172 33.72 -7.52 -10.52
N LYS A 173 34.42 -6.59 -11.20
CA LYS A 173 34.02 -5.16 -11.23
C LYS A 173 32.68 -4.92 -11.93
N ILE A 174 32.31 -5.77 -12.89
CA ILE A 174 31.01 -5.70 -13.57
C ILE A 174 29.93 -6.23 -12.63
N GLU A 175 30.19 -7.36 -11.95
CA GLU A 175 29.28 -7.96 -10.98
C GLU A 175 28.99 -7.03 -9.80
N GLU A 176 30.02 -6.34 -9.26
CA GLU A 176 29.84 -5.35 -8.19
C GLU A 176 28.87 -4.23 -8.63
N LYS A 177 29.04 -3.71 -9.85
CA LYS A 177 28.15 -2.66 -10.38
C LYS A 177 26.74 -3.18 -10.67
N ASN A 178 26.60 -4.42 -11.13
CA ASN A 178 25.30 -5.05 -11.31
C ASN A 178 24.58 -5.26 -9.97
N GLY A 179 25.27 -5.72 -8.93
CA GLY A 179 24.69 -5.89 -7.60
C GLY A 179 24.16 -4.58 -7.01
N LEU A 180 24.84 -3.46 -7.27
CA LEU A 180 24.33 -2.13 -6.91
C LEU A 180 23.01 -1.78 -7.63
N ILE A 181 22.88 -2.16 -8.90
CA ILE A 181 21.67 -1.94 -9.70
C ILE A 181 20.52 -2.81 -9.17
N GLU A 182 20.75 -4.09 -8.92
CA GLU A 182 19.75 -4.99 -8.35
C GLU A 182 19.23 -4.49 -6.99
N GLY A 183 20.13 -3.98 -6.13
CA GLY A 183 19.75 -3.37 -4.86
C GLY A 183 18.81 -2.17 -5.02
N LEU A 184 19.00 -1.35 -6.06
CA LEU A 184 18.11 -0.24 -6.39
C LEU A 184 16.76 -0.71 -6.90
N GLU A 185 16.73 -1.74 -7.74
CA GLU A 185 15.49 -2.33 -8.25
C GLU A 185 14.62 -2.87 -7.12
N VAL A 186 15.21 -3.57 -6.14
CA VAL A 186 14.50 -4.07 -4.95
C VAL A 186 13.92 -2.90 -4.13
N ALA A 187 14.70 -1.84 -3.92
CA ALA A 187 14.23 -0.66 -3.17
C ALA A 187 13.06 0.03 -3.88
N LEU A 188 13.12 0.19 -5.21
CA LEU A 188 12.04 0.73 -6.02
C LEU A 188 10.80 -0.16 -6.02
N GLY A 189 10.98 -1.49 -6.06
CA GLY A 189 9.90 -2.47 -5.94
C GLY A 189 9.12 -2.31 -4.64
N ARG A 190 9.81 -2.26 -3.49
CA ARG A 190 9.18 -2.03 -2.18
C ARG A 190 8.44 -0.70 -2.11
N SER A 191 8.99 0.36 -2.68
CA SER A 191 8.31 1.65 -2.73
C SER A 191 7.02 1.59 -3.56
N ARG A 192 7.03 0.84 -4.68
CA ARG A 192 5.85 0.64 -5.52
C ARG A 192 4.75 -0.17 -4.82
N GLU A 193 5.10 -1.11 -3.95
CA GLU A 193 4.14 -1.89 -3.16
C GLU A 193 3.48 -1.08 -2.04
N LEU A 194 4.25 -0.25 -1.32
CA LEU A 194 3.74 0.52 -0.18
C LEU A 194 2.93 1.77 -0.58
N MET A 195 3.22 2.35 -1.74
CA MET A 195 2.55 3.57 -2.21
C MET A 195 1.02 3.43 -2.37
N PRO A 196 0.48 2.36 -2.99
CA PRO A 196 -0.96 2.13 -3.09
C PRO A 196 -1.67 2.06 -1.73
N GLU A 197 -1.12 1.34 -0.76
CA GLU A 197 -1.69 1.22 0.60
C GLU A 197 -1.75 2.60 1.27
N LEU A 198 -0.66 3.37 1.20
CA LEU A 198 -0.60 4.72 1.73
C LEU A 198 -1.62 5.65 1.06
N ILE A 199 -1.77 5.57 -0.26
CA ILE A 199 -2.78 6.33 -1.01
C ILE A 199 -4.19 5.97 -0.55
N GLU A 200 -4.46 4.69 -0.31
CA GLU A 200 -5.77 4.23 0.14
C GLU A 200 -6.09 4.70 1.56
N ASP A 201 -5.13 4.65 2.47
CA ASP A 201 -5.29 5.15 3.84
C ASP A 201 -5.51 6.67 3.87
N LEU A 202 -4.78 7.42 3.03
CA LEU A 202 -5.00 8.85 2.85
C LEU A 202 -6.40 9.16 2.28
N LYS A 203 -6.89 8.35 1.33
CA LYS A 203 -8.26 8.48 0.80
C LYS A 203 -9.31 8.24 1.88
N LYS A 204 -9.10 7.28 2.78
CA LYS A 204 -10.01 6.99 3.90
C LYS A 204 -10.01 8.09 4.96
N LEU A 205 -8.89 8.77 5.17
CA LEU A 205 -8.74 9.85 6.15
C LEU A 205 -9.28 11.20 5.65
N ALA A 206 -9.13 11.48 4.35
CA ALA A 206 -9.51 12.75 3.73
C ALA A 206 -10.97 13.23 3.95
N PRO A 207 -12.02 12.37 3.88
CA PRO A 207 -13.39 12.81 4.19
C PRO A 207 -13.60 13.05 5.69
N LYS A 208 -13.01 12.22 6.57
CA LYS A 208 -13.12 12.37 8.03
C LYS A 208 -12.55 13.70 8.55
N LEU A 209 -11.55 14.25 7.86
CA LEU A 209 -11.01 15.58 8.15
C LEU A 209 -11.90 16.72 7.61
N ARG A 210 -12.65 16.49 6.52
CA ARG A 210 -13.59 17.46 5.95
C ARG A 210 -14.83 17.66 6.82
N ASP A 211 -15.35 16.58 7.39
CA ASP A 211 -16.56 16.63 8.23
C ASP A 211 -16.31 17.41 9.54
N VAL A 212 -15.10 17.30 10.12
CA VAL A 212 -14.68 18.06 11.31
C VAL A 212 -14.61 19.57 11.06
N GLN A 213 -14.44 20.00 9.80
CA GLN A 213 -14.28 21.42 9.45
C GLN A 213 -15.61 22.13 9.16
N MET A 214 -16.70 21.39 8.90
CA MET A 214 -18.03 21.94 8.60
C MET A 214 -18.87 22.26 9.85
N ASP A 215 -18.61 21.61 10.99
CA ASP A 215 -19.36 21.86 12.25
C ASP A 215 -18.86 23.08 13.03
N ASN A 216 -17.66 23.61 12.73
CA ASN A 216 -17.08 24.74 13.45
C ASN A 216 -17.45 26.13 12.90
N SER A 217 -18.34 26.24 11.89
CA SER A 217 -18.66 27.52 11.24
C SER A 217 -20.05 28.11 11.50
N ASN A 218 -20.93 27.50 12.30
CA ASN A 218 -22.33 27.95 12.38
C ASN A 218 -22.86 28.43 13.74
N ASP A 219 -22.05 28.59 14.79
CA ASP A 219 -22.53 29.12 16.09
C ASP A 219 -21.82 30.42 16.52
N SER A 220 -21.94 31.50 15.73
CA SER A 220 -21.79 32.88 16.27
C SER A 220 -22.21 33.98 15.30
N ILE A 221 -23.48 33.99 14.86
CA ILE A 221 -24.14 35.24 14.46
C ILE A 221 -25.50 35.30 15.16
N GLY A 222 -25.44 35.51 16.48
CA GLY A 222 -26.58 35.91 17.28
C GLY A 222 -26.74 37.43 17.26
N THR A 223 -27.64 37.92 16.41
CA THR A 223 -28.55 39.05 16.65
C THR A 223 -28.06 40.20 17.54
N ILE A 224 -27.58 41.29 16.91
CA ILE A 224 -27.75 42.64 17.48
C ILE A 224 -29.04 43.20 16.85
N GLY A 225 -30.15 42.95 17.54
CA GLY A 225 -31.43 43.57 17.27
C GLY A 225 -31.46 44.98 17.86
N GLU A 226 -31.96 45.89 17.03
CA GLU A 226 -32.25 47.29 17.29
C GLU A 226 -32.92 47.56 18.65
N THR A 227 -32.44 48.60 19.35
CA THR A 227 -33.29 49.41 20.23
C THR A 227 -33.05 50.89 19.93
N HIS A 228 -33.98 51.47 19.17
CA HIS A 228 -34.16 52.91 19.02
C HIS A 228 -35.05 53.45 20.16
N GLY A 229 -34.71 54.65 20.66
CA GLY A 229 -35.69 55.68 21.01
C GLY A 229 -36.02 55.89 22.50
N GLY A 230 -35.71 57.09 23.01
CA GLY A 230 -36.19 57.62 24.29
C GLY A 230 -35.33 58.75 24.82
#